data_AF-A0A1Q3CL47-F1
#
_entry.id   AF-A0A1Q3CL47-F1
#
_cell.length_a   1.000
_cell.length_b   1.000
_cell.length_c   1.000
_cell.angle_alpha   90.00
_cell.angle_beta   90.00
_cell.angle_gamma   90.00
#
_symmetry.space_group_name_H-M   'P 1'
#
loop_
_entity.id
_entity.type
_entity.pdbx_description
1 polymer ?
#
loop_
_entity_poly.entity_id
_entity_poly.type
_entity_poly.pdbx_seq_one_letter_code
_entity_poly.pdbx_strand_id
1 'polypeptide(L)'
;QIFLWKVNHNKLLTNQVRLRHLLTISPQYSRCMADVENCVHILRECHPSNGTWQSLDYSHHDSSFHSSKLFTWTKFNANHVDLDWKYMFVIALWSLWKAQTGWIC
;
A
#
# COMPACT_ATOMS: atom_id res chain seq x y z
N GLN A 1 14.32 8.66 -2.40
CA GLN A 1 13.25 7.64 -2.34
C GLN A 1 13.14 7.05 -0.92
N ILE A 2 12.55 7.79 0.04
CA ILE A 2 12.42 7.33 1.45
C ILE A 2 11.14 6.49 1.64
N PHE A 3 10.10 6.75 0.86
CA PHE A 3 8.80 6.08 1.00
C PHE A 3 8.85 4.58 0.68
N LEU A 4 9.35 4.17 -0.48
CA LEU A 4 9.48 2.74 -0.84
C LEU A 4 10.35 1.96 0.14
N TRP A 5 11.40 2.59 0.67
CA TRP A 5 12.19 2.01 1.75
C TRP A 5 11.34 1.75 2.99
N LYS A 6 10.51 2.72 3.42
CA LYS A 6 9.59 2.51 4.55
C LYS A 6 8.57 1.39 4.29
N VAL A 7 8.04 1.29 3.06
CA VAL A 7 7.14 0.20 2.65
C VAL A 7 7.84 -1.15 2.81
N ASN A 8 9.03 -1.29 2.22
CA ASN A 8 9.80 -2.53 2.18
C ASN A 8 10.27 -3.01 3.56
N HIS A 9 10.48 -2.09 4.50
CA HIS A 9 10.89 -2.42 5.86
C HIS A 9 9.72 -2.47 6.86
N ASN A 10 8.46 -2.42 6.40
CA ASN A 10 7.26 -2.36 7.26
C ASN A 10 7.35 -1.21 8.30
N LYS A 11 7.90 -0.07 7.89
CA LYS A 11 8.08 1.15 8.69
C LYS A 11 7.07 2.25 8.34
N LEU A 12 6.00 1.92 7.60
CA LEU A 12 4.89 2.87 7.43
C LEU A 12 4.13 3.02 8.74
N LEU A 13 3.72 4.25 9.05
CA LEU A 13 2.89 4.54 10.21
C LEU A 13 1.47 4.05 9.95
N THR A 14 1.22 2.76 10.15
CA THR A 14 -0.12 2.16 10.12
C THR A 14 -0.77 2.24 11.50
N ASN A 15 -2.09 2.05 11.61
CA ASN A 15 -2.74 1.94 12.92
C ASN A 15 -2.16 0.81 13.78
N GLN A 16 -1.65 -0.29 13.19
CA GLN A 16 -0.88 -1.31 13.93
C GLN A 16 0.42 -0.75 14.54
N VAL A 17 1.14 0.11 13.83
CA VAL A 17 2.32 0.80 14.37
C VAL A 17 1.90 1.81 15.44
N ARG A 18 0.84 2.59 15.20
CA ARG A 18 0.31 3.53 16.20
C ARG A 18 -0.11 2.82 17.48
N LEU A 19 -0.74 1.65 17.39
CA LEU A 19 -1.14 0.86 18.57
C LEU A 19 0.08 0.41 19.37
N ARG A 20 1.14 -0.07 18.69
CA ARG A 20 2.41 -0.44 19.35
C ARG A 20 3.07 0.73 20.08
N HIS A 21 2.84 1.96 19.63
CA HIS A 21 3.34 3.17 20.26
C HIS A 21 2.31 3.86 21.18
N LEU A 22 1.18 3.21 21.48
CA LEU A 22 0.09 3.77 22.32
C LEU A 22 -0.51 5.09 21.77
N LEU A 23 -0.44 5.30 20.44
CA LEU A 23 -0.95 6.49 19.73
C LEU A 23 -2.36 6.27 19.15
N THR A 24 -2.98 5.12 19.41
CA THR A 24 -4.37 4.78 19.09
C THR A 24 -4.84 3.68 20.04
N ILE A 25 -6.14 3.60 20.28
CA ILE A 25 -6.79 2.55 21.08
C ILE A 25 -7.29 1.37 20.23
N SER A 26 -7.26 1.51 18.90
CA SER A 26 -7.71 0.47 17.96
C SER A 26 -6.75 0.35 16.77
N PRO A 27 -6.36 -0.88 16.37
CA PRO A 27 -5.60 -1.14 15.15
C PRO A 27 -6.46 -1.19 13.89
N GLN A 28 -7.78 -1.01 14.03
CA GLN A 28 -8.73 -1.18 12.94
C GLN A 28 -8.57 -0.10 11.86
N TYR A 29 -8.78 -0.51 10.62
CA TYR A 29 -8.82 0.37 9.47
C TYR A 29 -10.21 0.99 9.36
N SER A 30 -10.34 2.29 9.64
CA SER A 30 -11.63 2.99 9.67
C SER A 30 -12.41 2.95 8.36
N ARG A 31 -11.75 2.70 7.22
CA ARG A 31 -12.37 2.73 5.89
C ARG A 31 -12.89 1.38 5.39
N CYS A 32 -12.50 0.26 5.99
CA CYS A 32 -13.01 -1.06 5.57
C CYS A 32 -13.32 -2.01 6.73
N MET A 33 -13.29 -1.52 7.98
CA MET A 33 -13.59 -2.27 9.21
C MET A 33 -12.84 -3.60 9.36
N ALA A 34 -11.67 -3.74 8.73
CA ALA A 34 -10.82 -4.92 8.88
C ALA A 34 -10.07 -4.91 10.21
N ASP A 35 -9.82 -6.10 10.75
CA ASP A 35 -9.27 -6.31 12.10
C ASP A 35 -7.89 -5.68 12.31
N VAL A 36 -7.01 -5.68 11.29
CA VAL A 36 -5.64 -5.16 11.43
C VAL A 36 -5.18 -4.38 10.20
N GLU A 37 -4.92 -3.10 10.42
CA GLU A 37 -4.28 -2.25 9.42
C GLU A 37 -2.75 -2.50 9.37
N ASN A 38 -2.33 -3.35 8.44
CA ASN A 38 -0.93 -3.57 8.09
C ASN A 38 -0.59 -2.99 6.70
N CYS A 39 0.71 -2.93 6.35
CA CYS A 39 1.16 -2.32 5.09
C CYS A 39 0.57 -3.02 3.85
N VAL A 40 0.43 -4.35 3.88
CA VAL A 40 -0.13 -5.13 2.76
C VAL A 40 -1.61 -4.79 2.56
N HIS A 41 -2.34 -4.73 3.68
CA HIS A 41 -3.76 -4.40 3.68
C HIS A 41 -4.02 -3.01 3.10
N ILE A 42 -3.34 -1.97 3.59
CA ILE A 42 -3.53 -0.59 3.08
C ILE A 42 -3.12 -0.49 1.61
N LEU A 43 -2.02 -1.13 1.21
CA LEU A 43 -1.44 -0.88 -0.11
C LEU A 43 -2.00 -1.77 -1.21
N ARG A 44 -2.65 -2.90 -0.87
CA ARG A 44 -2.99 -3.91 -1.87
C ARG A 44 -4.33 -4.59 -1.63
N GLU A 45 -4.58 -5.08 -0.41
CA GLU A 45 -5.68 -6.04 -0.17
C GLU A 45 -7.00 -5.40 0.27
N CYS A 46 -6.99 -4.17 0.79
CA CYS A 46 -8.24 -3.52 1.17
C CYS A 46 -9.07 -3.14 -0.07
N HIS A 47 -10.40 -3.14 0.08
CA HIS A 47 -11.33 -2.86 -1.02
C HIS A 47 -11.04 -1.54 -1.78
N PRO A 48 -10.76 -0.40 -1.09
CA PRO A 48 -10.34 0.82 -1.76
C PRO A 48 -9.05 0.70 -2.59
N SER A 49 -8.08 -0.06 -2.09
CA SER A 49 -6.81 -0.25 -2.77
C SER A 49 -6.96 -1.16 -3.98
N ASN A 50 -7.70 -2.25 -3.84
CA ASN A 50 -8.00 -3.13 -4.96
C ASN A 50 -8.73 -2.36 -6.09
N GLY A 51 -9.71 -1.53 -5.76
CA GLY A 51 -10.38 -0.67 -6.75
C GLY A 51 -9.44 0.30 -7.46
N THR A 52 -8.48 0.88 -6.74
CA THR A 52 -7.44 1.74 -7.34
C THR A 52 -6.59 0.95 -8.33
N TRP A 53 -6.11 -0.23 -7.94
CA TRP A 53 -5.29 -1.07 -8.81
C TRP A 53 -6.03 -1.57 -10.04
N GLN A 54 -7.31 -1.94 -9.89
CA GLN A 54 -8.16 -2.34 -11.01
C GLN A 54 -8.34 -1.20 -12.02
N SER A 55 -8.48 0.04 -11.56
CA SER A 55 -8.57 1.22 -12.44
C SER A 55 -7.29 1.51 -13.22
N LEU A 56 -6.15 1.02 -12.71
CA LEU A 56 -4.83 1.12 -13.35
C LEU A 56 -4.48 -0.11 -14.19
N ASP A 57 -5.42 -1.04 -14.32
CA ASP A 57 -5.25 -2.29 -15.05
C ASP A 57 -4.00 -3.08 -14.66
N TYR A 58 -3.82 -3.30 -13.34
CA TYR A 58 -2.65 -4.00 -12.81
C TYR A 58 -2.42 -5.39 -13.41
N SER A 59 -3.48 -6.03 -13.92
CA SER A 59 -3.45 -7.40 -14.43
C SER A 59 -2.58 -7.55 -15.68
N HIS A 60 -2.46 -6.48 -16.48
CA HIS A 60 -1.58 -6.43 -17.64
C HIS A 60 -0.10 -6.32 -17.27
N HIS A 61 0.22 -5.83 -16.07
CA HIS A 61 1.58 -5.54 -15.64
C HIS A 61 2.13 -6.54 -14.61
N ASP A 62 1.27 -7.19 -13.84
CA ASP A 62 1.68 -8.09 -12.76
C ASP A 62 0.69 -9.24 -12.51
N SER A 63 0.99 -10.41 -13.09
CA SER A 63 0.24 -11.64 -12.87
C SER A 63 0.40 -12.22 -11.46
N SER A 64 1.35 -11.72 -10.66
CA SER A 64 1.68 -12.20 -9.31
C SER A 64 1.15 -11.27 -8.20
N PHE A 65 0.27 -10.33 -8.55
CA PHE A 65 -0.20 -9.27 -7.67
C PHE A 65 -0.69 -9.79 -6.30
N HIS A 66 -1.52 -10.83 -6.27
CA HIS A 66 -2.11 -11.37 -5.03
C HIS A 66 -1.23 -12.43 -4.34
N SER A 67 -0.34 -13.11 -5.08
CA SER A 67 0.42 -14.26 -4.57
C SER A 67 1.81 -13.90 -4.03
N SER A 68 2.33 -12.74 -4.41
CA SER A 68 3.68 -12.29 -4.04
C SER A 68 3.73 -11.64 -2.65
N LYS A 69 4.86 -11.77 -1.95
CA LYS A 69 5.14 -11.01 -0.72
C LYS A 69 5.28 -9.52 -1.04
N LEU A 70 4.83 -8.64 -0.14
CA LEU A 70 4.85 -7.18 -0.35
C LEU A 70 6.20 -6.66 -0.83
N PHE A 71 7.31 -7.07 -0.20
CA PHE A 71 8.66 -6.66 -0.61
C PHE A 71 9.02 -7.08 -2.04
N THR A 72 8.71 -8.34 -2.41
CA THR A 72 9.00 -8.85 -3.75
C THR A 72 8.17 -8.12 -4.79
N TRP A 73 6.89 -7.92 -4.48
CA TRP A 73 5.91 -7.22 -5.30
C TRP A 73 6.30 -5.76 -5.57
N THR A 74 6.63 -5.00 -4.52
CA THR A 74 7.04 -3.60 -4.65
C THR A 74 8.37 -3.47 -5.36
N LYS A 75 9.32 -4.37 -5.10
CA LYS A 75 10.62 -4.35 -5.79
C LYS A 75 10.48 -4.65 -7.27
N PHE A 76 9.63 -5.60 -7.66
CA PHE A 76 9.34 -5.93 -9.06
C PHE A 76 8.76 -4.72 -9.79
N ASN A 77 7.65 -4.17 -9.29
CA ASN A 77 6.94 -3.07 -9.95
C ASN A 77 7.71 -1.74 -9.91
N ALA A 78 8.45 -1.43 -8.84
CA ALA A 78 9.26 -0.20 -8.77
C ALA A 78 10.52 -0.23 -9.64
N ASN A 79 10.92 -1.41 -10.15
CA ASN A 79 12.02 -1.58 -11.10
C ASN A 79 11.51 -2.06 -12.47
N HIS A 80 10.22 -1.88 -12.75
CA HIS A 80 9.64 -2.28 -14.02
C HIS A 80 10.31 -1.54 -15.19
N VAL A 81 10.41 -2.22 -16.34
CA VAL A 81 11.08 -1.72 -17.55
C VAL A 81 10.29 -0.60 -18.21
N ASP A 82 8.96 -0.70 -18.17
CA ASP A 82 8.05 0.38 -18.54
C ASP A 82 8.09 1.47 -17.46
N LEU A 83 8.60 2.64 -17.85
CA LEU A 83 8.75 3.79 -16.98
C LEU A 83 7.40 4.39 -16.59
N ASP A 84 6.41 4.39 -17.47
CA ASP A 84 5.09 4.96 -17.19
C ASP A 84 4.40 4.12 -16.11
N TRP A 85 4.40 2.80 -16.27
CA TRP A 85 3.92 1.89 -15.22
C TRP A 85 4.68 2.08 -13.91
N LYS A 86 6.01 2.14 -13.96
CA LYS A 86 6.84 2.35 -12.76
C LYS A 86 6.46 3.62 -12.01
N TYR A 87 6.26 4.75 -12.71
CA TYR A 87 5.86 6.00 -12.07
C TYR A 87 4.43 5.92 -11.54
N MET A 88 3.48 5.40 -12.33
CA MET A 88 2.09 5.21 -11.94
C MET A 88 1.98 4.32 -10.68
N PHE A 89 2.75 3.24 -10.63
CA PHE A 89 2.82 2.33 -9.49
C PHE A 89 3.28 3.04 -8.21
N VAL A 90 4.38 3.80 -8.28
CA VAL A 90 4.92 4.51 -7.12
C VAL A 90 3.97 5.62 -6.65
N ILE A 91 3.33 6.34 -7.59
CA ILE A 91 2.33 7.36 -7.30
C ILE A 91 1.09 6.74 -6.66
N ALA A 92 0.60 5.62 -7.19
CA ALA A 92 -0.55 4.90 -6.65
C ALA A 92 -0.29 4.43 -5.21
N LEU A 93 0.87 3.81 -4.94
CA LEU A 93 1.26 3.42 -3.58
C LEU A 93 1.26 4.62 -2.62
N TRP A 94 1.84 5.74 -3.05
CA TRP A 94 1.88 6.96 -2.26
C TRP A 94 0.48 7.50 -1.98
N SER A 95 -0.38 7.57 -2.99
CA SER A 95 -1.76 8.04 -2.89
C SER A 95 -2.60 7.18 -1.96
N LEU A 96 -2.48 5.85 -2.04
CA LEU A 96 -3.18 4.92 -1.13
C LEU A 96 -2.77 5.13 0.33
N TRP A 97 -1.47 5.26 0.59
CA TRP A 97 -0.98 5.54 1.94
C TRP A 97 -1.42 6.92 2.46
N LYS A 98 -1.31 7.96 1.62
CA LYS A 98 -1.78 9.32 1.92
C LYS A 98 -3.26 9.35 2.25
N ALA A 99 -4.07 8.66 1.46
CA ALA A 99 -5.50 8.58 1.67
C ALA A 99 -5.79 7.98 3.05
N GLN A 100 -5.07 6.94 3.48
CA GLN A 100 -5.28 6.37 4.80
C GLN A 100 -4.96 7.33 5.96
N THR A 101 -3.90 8.11 5.83
CA THR A 101 -3.47 9.01 6.92
C THR A 101 -4.40 10.20 7.14
N GLY A 102 -5.49 10.33 6.37
CA GLY A 102 -6.46 11.43 6.50
C GLY A 102 -5.96 12.75 5.89
N TRP A 103 -4.83 12.75 5.16
CA TRP A 103 -4.27 13.92 4.48
C TRP A 103 -4.84 14.09 3.07
N ILE A 104 -6.16 13.98 2.95
CA ILE A 104 -6.91 14.46 1.79
C ILE A 104 -7.38 15.86 2.19
N CYS A 105 -6.73 16.88 1.62
CA CYS A 105 -7.26 18.24 1.59
C CYS A 105 -8.45 18.29 0.62
#